data_AF-A0A437RJW9-F1
#
_entry.id   AF-A0A437RJW9-F1
#
_cell.length_a   1.000
_cell.length_b   1.000
_cell.length_c   1.000
_cell.angle_alpha   90.00
_cell.angle_beta   90.00
_cell.angle_gamma   90.00
#
_symmetry.space_group_name_H-M   'P 1'
#
loop_
_entity.id
_entity.type
_entity.pdbx_description
1 polymer ?
#
loop_
_entity_poly.entity_id
_entity_poly.type
_entity_poly.pdbx_seq_one_letter_code
_entity_poly.pdbx_strand_id
1 'polypeptide(L)'
;MKSLYAFAAAALLSASFAAHANDPKTAIAALEARLAKIGPAKVEGTDKAGDKTVGALFFGPRKINNNYDVVDEIKKSTGASATVFVKDGDDYVRVSTNVLTPEGKRGVGTTLARAKAYEAMNKGEKFCGEVDVLGTKFDACYHPIKDAGGKTIGLTYVGYKK
;
A
#
# COMPACT_ATOMS: atom_id res chain seq x y z
N MET A 1 12.11 -46.68 -53.68
CA MET A 1 11.80 -45.42 -54.40
C MET A 1 10.48 -44.86 -53.88
N LYS A 2 10.46 -43.57 -53.50
CA LYS A 2 9.30 -42.75 -53.06
C LYS A 2 8.78 -43.07 -51.64
N SER A 3 8.55 -42.18 -50.69
CA SER A 3 8.70 -40.71 -50.50
C SER A 3 8.76 -40.51 -48.97
N LEU A 4 9.75 -39.81 -48.42
CA LEU A 4 9.67 -38.39 -47.99
C LEU A 4 8.34 -37.99 -47.33
N TYR A 5 8.30 -37.97 -45.99
CA TYR A 5 7.50 -37.01 -45.21
C TYR A 5 8.25 -36.70 -43.91
N ALA A 6 8.94 -35.57 -43.93
CA ALA A 6 9.46 -34.92 -42.73
C ALA A 6 8.29 -34.17 -42.07
N PHE A 7 7.90 -34.58 -40.87
CA PHE A 7 7.08 -33.76 -39.98
C PHE A 7 8.01 -33.13 -38.94
N ALA A 8 8.37 -31.87 -39.18
CA ALA A 8 8.97 -31.02 -38.16
C ALA A 8 7.92 -30.71 -37.10
N ALA A 9 8.02 -31.35 -35.93
CA ALA A 9 7.25 -30.96 -34.76
C ALA A 9 7.92 -29.71 -34.16
N ALA A 10 7.35 -28.54 -34.46
CA ALA A 10 7.71 -27.30 -33.78
C ALA A 10 7.20 -27.38 -32.33
N ALA A 11 8.12 -27.61 -31.38
CA ALA A 11 7.84 -27.47 -29.97
C ALA A 11 7.66 -25.98 -29.64
N LEU A 12 6.40 -25.53 -29.56
CA LEU A 12 6.05 -24.24 -28.98
C LEU A 12 6.44 -24.26 -27.49
N LEU A 13 7.51 -23.56 -27.12
CA LEU A 13 7.74 -23.18 -25.73
C LEU A 13 6.60 -22.24 -25.30
N SER A 14 5.63 -22.79 -24.59
CA SER A 14 4.72 -21.99 -23.78
C SER A 14 5.52 -21.40 -22.61
N ALA A 15 5.99 -20.16 -22.77
CA ALA A 15 6.38 -19.35 -21.64
C ALA A 15 5.12 -19.08 -20.80
N SER A 16 4.91 -19.87 -19.75
CA SER A 16 3.92 -19.56 -18.73
C SER A 16 4.35 -18.26 -18.06
N PHE A 17 3.71 -17.15 -18.44
CA PHE A 17 3.61 -16.00 -17.55
C PHE A 17 2.83 -16.48 -16.34
N ALA A 18 3.53 -16.86 -15.27
CA ALA A 18 2.90 -17.03 -13.99
C ALA A 18 2.20 -15.70 -13.67
N ALA A 19 0.88 -15.72 -13.69
CA ALA A 19 0.07 -14.65 -13.16
C ALA A 19 0.62 -14.36 -11.76
N HIS A 20 1.18 -13.17 -11.55
CA HIS A 20 1.46 -12.72 -10.19
C HIS A 20 0.11 -12.75 -9.48
N ALA A 21 -0.08 -13.74 -8.61
CA ALA A 21 -1.25 -13.78 -7.75
C ALA A 21 -1.28 -12.44 -7.02
N ASN A 22 -2.43 -11.76 -7.08
CA ASN A 22 -2.70 -10.52 -6.37
C ASN A 22 -2.60 -10.78 -4.86
N ASP A 23 -1.38 -10.79 -4.31
CA ASP A 23 -1.07 -11.10 -2.92
C ASP A 23 -0.79 -9.80 -2.14
N PRO A 24 -1.70 -9.37 -1.24
CA PRO A 24 -1.49 -8.19 -0.41
C PRO A 24 -0.19 -8.21 0.39
N LYS A 25 0.31 -9.40 0.80
CA LYS A 25 1.55 -9.50 1.59
C LYS A 25 2.78 -9.13 0.76
N THR A 26 2.84 -9.60 -0.48
CA THR A 26 3.90 -9.20 -1.42
C THR A 26 3.83 -7.70 -1.73
N ALA A 27 2.61 -7.15 -1.94
CA ALA A 27 2.45 -5.73 -2.23
C ALA A 27 2.86 -4.82 -1.06
N ILE A 28 2.54 -5.17 0.18
CA ILE A 28 2.91 -4.34 1.34
C ILE A 28 4.41 -4.39 1.61
N ALA A 29 5.05 -5.55 1.41
CA ALA A 29 6.50 -5.67 1.48
C ALA A 29 7.20 -4.79 0.43
N ALA A 30 6.65 -4.72 -0.79
CA ALA A 30 7.17 -3.83 -1.84
C ALA A 30 7.01 -2.35 -1.47
N LEU A 31 5.87 -1.96 -0.87
CA LEU A 31 5.65 -0.59 -0.37
C LEU A 31 6.66 -0.23 0.72
N GLU A 32 6.83 -1.09 1.71
CA GLU A 32 7.77 -0.88 2.83
C GLU A 32 9.21 -0.83 2.35
N ALA A 33 9.60 -1.71 1.42
CA ALA A 33 10.95 -1.70 0.83
C ALA A 33 11.24 -0.38 0.09
N ARG A 34 10.26 0.18 -0.62
CA ARG A 34 10.40 1.49 -1.27
C ARG A 34 10.53 2.63 -0.27
N LEU A 35 9.72 2.62 0.79
CA LEU A 35 9.80 3.62 1.86
C LEU A 35 11.13 3.54 2.61
N ALA A 36 11.59 2.33 2.97
CA ALA A 36 12.85 2.11 3.67
C ALA A 36 14.07 2.54 2.86
N LYS A 37 14.04 2.40 1.52
CA LYS A 37 15.09 2.91 0.63
C LYS A 37 15.24 4.44 0.68
N ILE A 38 14.20 5.17 1.07
CA ILE A 38 14.25 6.62 1.22
C ILE A 38 14.93 6.99 2.55
N GLY A 39 14.62 6.27 3.63
CA GLY A 39 15.28 6.41 4.92
C GLY A 39 14.38 6.08 6.11
N PRO A 40 14.84 6.29 7.35
CA PRO A 40 14.06 6.00 8.55
C PRO A 40 12.84 6.91 8.65
N ALA A 41 11.75 6.38 9.23
CA ALA A 41 10.53 7.14 9.43
C ALA A 41 10.67 8.10 10.61
N LYS A 42 10.16 9.33 10.46
CA LYS A 42 10.03 10.31 11.54
C LYS A 42 8.81 11.20 11.31
N VAL A 43 8.26 11.76 12.38
CA VAL A 43 7.29 12.86 12.30
C VAL A 43 7.98 14.14 12.75
N GLU A 44 7.91 15.19 11.94
CA GLU A 44 8.55 16.47 12.22
C GLU A 44 7.67 17.62 11.72
N GLY A 45 7.18 18.46 12.64
CA GLY A 45 6.22 19.51 12.31
C GLY A 45 4.86 18.96 11.86
N THR A 46 4.12 19.77 11.13
CA THR A 46 2.75 19.46 10.68
C THR A 46 2.57 19.75 9.20
N ASP A 47 1.55 19.11 8.60
CA ASP A 47 1.13 19.36 7.22
C ASP A 47 -0.37 19.10 7.08
N LYS A 48 -0.94 19.53 5.94
CA LYS A 48 -2.32 19.27 5.58
C LYS A 48 -2.52 17.82 5.12
N ALA A 49 -3.67 17.27 5.47
CA ALA A 49 -4.21 16.04 4.92
C ALA A 49 -5.72 16.26 4.71
N GLY A 50 -6.11 16.66 3.50
CA GLY A 50 -7.43 17.24 3.26
C GLY A 50 -7.60 18.50 4.12
N ASP A 51 -8.73 18.62 4.81
CA ASP A 51 -9.02 19.76 5.69
C ASP A 51 -8.28 19.70 7.05
N LYS A 52 -7.72 18.54 7.39
CA LYS A 52 -7.02 18.31 8.67
C LYS A 52 -5.58 18.84 8.62
N THR A 53 -5.08 19.30 9.77
CA THR A 53 -3.65 19.51 10.01
C THR A 53 -3.15 18.39 10.91
N VAL A 54 -2.21 17.59 10.43
CA VAL A 54 -1.68 16.40 11.12
C VAL A 54 -0.15 16.42 11.13
N GLY A 55 0.49 15.48 11.82
CA GLY A 55 1.94 15.34 11.77
C GLY A 55 2.47 15.17 10.34
N ALA A 56 3.54 15.88 9.99
CA ALA A 56 4.22 15.66 8.73
C ALA A 56 5.13 14.43 8.85
N LEU A 57 4.76 13.36 8.15
CA LEU A 57 5.48 12.10 8.13
C LEU A 57 6.57 12.16 7.07
N PHE A 58 7.79 11.81 7.46
CA PHE A 58 8.95 11.70 6.59
C PHE A 58 9.49 10.29 6.59
N PHE A 59 10.07 9.90 5.46
CA PHE A 59 11.07 8.84 5.39
C PHE A 59 12.37 9.48 4.89
N GLY A 60 13.44 9.41 5.67
CA GLY A 60 14.67 10.14 5.38
C GLY A 60 14.41 11.64 5.12
N PRO A 61 14.90 12.22 4.01
CA PRO A 61 14.66 13.62 3.68
C PRO A 61 13.30 13.89 3.01
N ARG A 62 12.52 12.85 2.66
CA ARG A 62 11.29 13.01 1.88
C ARG A 62 10.07 13.08 2.79
N LYS A 63 9.29 14.16 2.64
CA LYS A 63 7.94 14.26 3.20
C LYS A 63 6.96 13.38 2.41
N ILE A 64 6.18 12.58 3.11
CA ILE A 64 5.18 11.66 2.53
C ILE A 64 3.82 12.33 2.38
N ASN A 65 3.45 13.25 3.27
CA ASN A 65 2.17 13.97 3.17
C ASN A 65 2.02 14.63 1.79
N ASN A 66 0.92 14.32 1.12
CA ASN A 66 0.58 14.77 -0.24
C ASN A 66 1.63 14.45 -1.34
N ASN A 67 2.60 13.57 -1.06
CA ASN A 67 3.50 13.00 -2.07
C ASN A 67 2.99 11.61 -2.46
N TYR A 68 2.65 11.42 -3.73
CA TYR A 68 1.99 10.21 -4.21
C TYR A 68 2.90 9.25 -4.97
N ASP A 69 4.16 9.60 -5.19
CA ASP A 69 5.09 8.84 -6.04
C ASP A 69 5.17 7.38 -5.62
N VAL A 70 5.32 7.13 -4.31
CA VAL A 70 5.52 5.78 -3.78
C VAL A 70 4.24 4.96 -3.89
N VAL A 71 3.09 5.53 -3.55
CA VAL A 71 1.81 4.78 -3.58
C VAL A 71 1.36 4.51 -5.01
N ASP A 72 1.56 5.45 -5.93
CA ASP A 72 1.19 5.28 -7.33
C ASP A 72 2.08 4.27 -8.03
N GLU A 73 3.37 4.26 -7.69
CA GLU A 73 4.30 3.26 -8.20
C GLU A 73 4.00 1.85 -7.67
N ILE A 74 3.46 1.71 -6.45
CA ILE A 74 2.91 0.43 -5.99
C ILE A 74 1.72 0.01 -6.85
N LYS A 75 0.79 0.93 -7.14
CA LYS A 75 -0.33 0.61 -8.03
C LYS A 75 0.13 0.15 -9.40
N LYS A 76 1.12 0.84 -9.97
CA LYS A 76 1.68 0.53 -11.29
C LYS A 76 2.39 -0.82 -11.31
N SER A 77 3.18 -1.14 -10.28
CA SER A 77 4.03 -2.33 -10.26
C SER A 77 3.33 -3.60 -9.75
N THR A 78 2.32 -3.46 -8.89
CA THR A 78 1.66 -4.63 -8.27
C THR A 78 0.17 -4.72 -8.56
N GLY A 79 -0.46 -3.68 -9.08
CA GLY A 79 -1.92 -3.59 -9.22
C GLY A 79 -2.66 -3.27 -7.92
N ALA A 80 -2.01 -3.34 -6.75
CA ALA A 80 -2.62 -3.03 -5.47
C ALA A 80 -2.83 -1.52 -5.28
N SER A 81 -3.95 -1.13 -4.69
CA SER A 81 -4.06 0.21 -4.12
C SER A 81 -3.15 0.31 -2.89
N ALA A 82 -2.69 1.52 -2.56
CA ALA A 82 -1.74 1.78 -1.49
C ALA A 82 -2.05 3.08 -0.75
N THR A 83 -1.73 3.10 0.54
CA THR A 83 -1.88 4.27 1.40
C THR A 83 -0.80 4.30 2.48
N VAL A 84 -0.35 5.49 2.83
CA VAL A 84 0.38 5.78 4.07
C VAL A 84 -0.51 6.65 4.95
N PHE A 85 -0.60 6.27 6.22
CA PHE A 85 -1.30 7.04 7.24
C PHE A 85 -0.31 7.52 8.30
N VAL A 86 -0.62 8.66 8.92
CA VAL A 86 0.05 9.15 10.13
C VAL A 86 -0.86 8.96 11.33
N LYS A 87 -0.30 8.65 12.49
CA LYS A 87 -1.04 8.63 13.76
C LYS A 87 -1.33 10.08 14.20
N ASP A 88 -2.58 10.35 14.55
CA ASP A 88 -3.08 11.66 14.97
C ASP A 88 -4.03 11.48 16.16
N GLY A 89 -3.55 11.76 17.37
CA GLY A 89 -4.22 11.36 18.60
C GLY A 89 -4.46 9.84 18.63
N ASP A 90 -5.73 9.44 18.78
CA ASP A 90 -6.13 8.03 18.75
C ASP A 90 -6.35 7.49 17.34
N ASP A 91 -6.54 8.37 16.34
CA ASP A 91 -6.87 7.97 14.98
C ASP A 91 -5.61 7.81 14.09
N TYR A 92 -5.82 7.28 12.89
CA TYR A 92 -4.82 7.25 11.81
C TYR A 92 -5.41 7.96 10.60
N VAL A 93 -4.74 9.00 10.11
CA VAL A 93 -5.20 9.85 9.01
C VAL A 93 -4.42 9.54 7.74
N ARG A 94 -5.12 9.35 6.61
CA ARG A 94 -4.50 9.13 5.30
C ARG A 94 -3.74 10.39 4.86
N VAL A 95 -2.42 10.27 4.69
CA VAL A 95 -1.56 11.39 4.27
C VAL A 95 -1.06 11.25 2.83
N SER A 96 -1.00 10.03 2.30
CA SER A 96 -0.70 9.75 0.89
C SER A 96 -1.46 8.50 0.46
N THR A 97 -2.24 8.57 -0.62
CA THR A 97 -3.07 7.45 -1.06
C THR A 97 -3.39 7.52 -2.54
N ASN A 98 -3.51 6.36 -3.19
CA ASN A 98 -4.11 6.22 -4.53
C ASN A 98 -5.55 5.66 -4.48
N VAL A 99 -6.07 5.38 -3.28
CA VAL A 99 -7.47 5.03 -3.08
C VAL A 99 -8.31 6.27 -3.33
N LEU A 100 -9.30 6.14 -4.21
CA LEU A 100 -10.23 7.21 -4.55
C LEU A 100 -11.49 7.13 -3.68
N THR A 101 -12.05 8.29 -3.37
CA THR A 101 -13.41 8.45 -2.83
C THR A 101 -14.44 8.15 -3.93
N PRO A 102 -15.72 7.98 -3.58
CA PRO A 102 -16.79 7.82 -4.58
C PRO A 102 -16.86 8.97 -5.60
N GLU A 103 -16.40 10.16 -5.22
CA GLU A 103 -16.34 11.36 -6.08
C GLU A 103 -15.07 11.39 -6.97
N GLY A 104 -14.25 10.34 -6.95
CA GLY A 104 -13.05 10.21 -7.78
C GLY A 104 -11.82 10.97 -7.28
N LYS A 105 -11.86 11.56 -6.09
CA LYS A 105 -10.70 12.26 -5.48
C LYS A 105 -9.88 11.30 -4.63
N ARG A 106 -8.58 11.55 -4.43
CA ARG A 106 -7.80 10.76 -3.46
C ARG A 106 -8.39 10.91 -2.05
N GLY A 107 -8.56 9.81 -1.32
CA GLY A 107 -9.11 9.81 0.05
C GLY A 107 -8.20 10.40 1.13
N VAL A 108 -7.33 11.36 0.81
CA VAL A 108 -6.45 12.04 1.78
C VAL A 108 -7.31 12.75 2.84
N GLY A 109 -6.87 12.70 4.10
CA GLY A 109 -7.58 13.29 5.24
C GLY A 109 -8.67 12.40 5.88
N THR A 110 -9.11 11.34 5.18
CA THR A 110 -9.99 10.32 5.78
C THR A 110 -9.23 9.50 6.82
N THR A 111 -9.96 8.97 7.80
CA THR A 111 -9.38 8.15 8.87
C THR A 111 -9.49 6.65 8.57
N LEU A 112 -8.60 5.85 9.18
CA LEU A 112 -8.79 4.41 9.25
C LEU A 112 -10.08 4.10 10.02
N ALA A 113 -10.96 3.29 9.45
CA ALA A 113 -12.20 2.88 10.12
C ALA A 113 -11.88 2.08 11.40
N ARG A 114 -12.66 2.33 12.46
CA ARG A 114 -12.52 1.65 13.77
C ARG A 114 -13.07 0.22 13.71
N ALA A 115 -12.29 -0.66 13.09
CA ALA A 115 -12.58 -2.08 12.91
C ALA A 115 -11.33 -2.93 13.22
N LYS A 116 -11.35 -4.22 12.88
CA LYS A 116 -10.26 -5.18 13.17
C LYS A 116 -8.86 -4.69 12.78
N ALA A 117 -8.72 -4.01 11.63
CA ALA A 117 -7.45 -3.44 11.22
C ALA A 117 -6.97 -2.35 12.20
N TYR A 118 -7.84 -1.43 12.61
CA TYR A 118 -7.54 -0.39 13.59
C TYR A 118 -7.15 -0.97 14.97
N GLU A 119 -7.87 -1.98 15.43
CA GLU A 119 -7.56 -2.68 16.69
C GLU A 119 -6.17 -3.30 16.67
N ALA A 120 -5.80 -3.97 15.57
CA ALA A 120 -4.46 -4.54 15.41
C ALA A 120 -3.37 -3.43 15.42
N MET A 121 -3.60 -2.31 14.73
CA MET A 121 -2.64 -1.20 14.69
C MET A 121 -2.42 -0.58 16.07
N ASN A 122 -3.46 -0.47 16.89
CA ASN A 122 -3.33 0.01 18.27
C ASN A 122 -2.58 -0.94 19.20
N LYS A 123 -2.53 -2.24 18.86
CA LYS A 123 -1.66 -3.22 19.52
C LYS A 123 -0.25 -3.26 18.94
N GLY A 124 0.03 -2.48 17.89
CA GLY A 124 1.31 -2.53 17.16
C GLY A 124 1.49 -3.83 16.36
N GLU A 125 0.39 -4.53 16.06
CA GLU A 125 0.35 -5.78 15.32
C GLU A 125 0.14 -5.53 13.83
N LYS A 126 0.44 -6.52 12.99
CA LYS A 126 0.13 -6.51 11.55
C LYS A 126 -1.27 -7.10 11.34
N PHE A 127 -1.99 -6.62 10.34
CA PHE A 127 -3.29 -7.17 9.97
C PHE A 127 -3.36 -7.45 8.47
N CYS A 128 -3.89 -8.60 8.07
CA CYS A 128 -4.28 -8.89 6.69
C CYS A 128 -5.64 -9.60 6.65
N GLY A 129 -6.52 -9.19 5.74
CA GLY A 129 -7.85 -9.77 5.58
C GLY A 129 -8.80 -8.89 4.76
N GLU A 130 -10.05 -9.31 4.64
CA GLU A 130 -11.10 -8.51 3.98
C GLU A 130 -11.45 -7.28 4.82
N VAL A 131 -11.52 -6.13 4.16
CA VAL A 131 -11.91 -4.84 4.75
C VAL A 131 -12.80 -4.06 3.79
N ASP A 132 -13.63 -3.18 4.35
CA ASP A 132 -14.25 -2.10 3.59
C ASP A 132 -13.37 -0.85 3.68
N VAL A 133 -13.07 -0.26 2.53
CA VAL A 133 -12.35 1.01 2.42
C VAL A 133 -13.17 1.95 1.55
N LEU A 134 -13.73 2.99 2.18
CA LEU A 134 -14.54 4.02 1.53
C LEU A 134 -15.71 3.43 0.73
N GLY A 135 -16.38 2.40 1.27
CA GLY A 135 -17.52 1.74 0.66
C GLY A 135 -17.16 0.69 -0.40
N THR A 136 -15.87 0.33 -0.52
CA THR A 136 -15.39 -0.69 -1.45
C THR A 136 -14.68 -1.79 -0.70
N LYS A 137 -14.96 -3.06 -1.04
CA LYS A 137 -14.31 -4.22 -0.45
C LYS A 137 -12.91 -4.46 -1.02
N PHE A 138 -11.95 -4.78 -0.14
CA PHE A 138 -10.59 -5.14 -0.50
C PHE A 138 -10.12 -6.37 0.27
N ASP A 139 -9.28 -7.19 -0.36
CA ASP A 139 -8.30 -8.00 0.38
C ASP A 139 -7.07 -7.14 0.65
N ALA A 140 -6.79 -6.87 1.93
CA ALA A 140 -5.82 -5.86 2.32
C ALA A 140 -4.82 -6.35 3.35
N CYS A 141 -3.70 -5.65 3.44
CA CYS A 141 -2.76 -5.72 4.55
C CYS A 141 -2.50 -4.31 5.11
N TYR A 142 -2.24 -4.25 6.42
CA TYR A 142 -1.90 -3.06 7.18
C TYR A 142 -0.73 -3.38 8.11
N HIS A 143 0.33 -2.59 8.06
CA HIS A 143 1.50 -2.74 8.93
C HIS A 143 1.83 -1.42 9.65
N PRO A 144 2.25 -1.47 10.92
CA PRO A 144 2.63 -0.27 11.67
C PRO A 144 3.95 0.31 11.14
N ILE A 145 4.01 1.64 11.04
CA ILE A 145 5.25 2.39 10.82
C ILE A 145 5.77 2.82 12.19
N LYS A 146 7.01 2.46 12.50
CA LYS A 146 7.69 2.81 13.74
C LYS A 146 8.80 3.84 13.48
N ASP A 147 8.99 4.77 14.41
CA ASP A 147 10.16 5.64 14.43
C ASP A 147 11.41 4.90 14.95
N ALA A 148 12.54 5.60 15.01
CA ALA A 148 13.79 5.05 15.53
C ALA A 148 13.73 4.63 17.01
N GLY A 149 12.78 5.16 17.78
CA GLY A 149 12.51 4.77 19.17
C GLY A 149 11.56 3.59 19.30
N GLY A 150 11.07 3.02 18.19
CA GLY A 150 10.13 1.90 18.18
C GLY A 150 8.67 2.30 18.41
N LYS A 151 8.36 3.61 18.49
CA LYS A 151 6.99 4.10 18.68
C LYS A 151 6.24 4.07 17.35
N THR A 152 5.02 3.54 17.37
CA THR A 152 4.12 3.59 16.20
C THR A 152 3.73 5.03 15.91
N ILE A 153 4.10 5.53 14.73
CA ILE A 153 3.84 6.90 14.26
C ILE A 153 2.93 6.96 13.04
N GLY A 154 2.56 5.80 12.49
CA GLY A 154 1.70 5.68 11.33
C GLY A 154 1.51 4.24 10.93
N LEU A 155 1.01 4.01 9.72
CA LEU A 155 0.87 2.68 9.14
C LEU A 155 0.90 2.73 7.62
N THR A 156 1.28 1.61 7.01
CA THR A 156 1.12 1.35 5.58
C THR A 156 -0.13 0.52 5.35
N TYR A 157 -0.74 0.69 4.18
CA TYR A 157 -1.86 -0.11 3.69
C TYR A 157 -1.62 -0.46 2.23
N VAL A 158 -1.99 -1.68 1.87
CA VAL A 158 -2.24 -2.07 0.48
C VAL A 158 -3.52 -2.88 0.39
N GLY A 159 -4.16 -2.88 -0.78
CA GLY A 159 -5.29 -3.77 -1.02
C GLY A 159 -5.62 -3.98 -2.49
N TYR A 160 -6.10 -5.19 -2.79
CA TYR A 160 -6.69 -5.53 -4.08
C TYR A 160 -8.20 -5.44 -3.98
N LYS A 161 -8.80 -4.65 -4.88
CA LYS A 161 -10.25 -4.47 -4.94
C LYS A 161 -10.90 -5.81 -5.29
N LYS A 162 -11.97 -6.17 -4.57
CA LYS A 162 -12.85 -7.30 -4.93
C LYS A 162 -13.87 -6.92 -5.98
#